data_AF-L0AXN2-F1
#
_entry.id   AF-L0AXN2-F1
#
_cell.length_a   1.000
_cell.length_b   1.000
_cell.length_c   1.000
_cell.angle_alpha   90.00
_cell.angle_beta   90.00
_cell.angle_gamma   90.00
#
_symmetry.space_group_name_H-M   'P 1'
#
loop_
_entity.id
_entity.type
_entity.pdbx_description
1 polymer ?
#
loop_
_entity_poly.entity_id
_entity_poly.type
_entity_poly.pdbx_seq_one_letter_code
_entity_poly.pdbx_strand_id
1 'polypeptide(L)'
;MMNVLSTECDKRYISPENPVLYREYESVSVYFWSLDNKYKNPLILELKQKFGNVTLYRRVGNFWVENGNFLTREELLKQNCANNGAHTVDISLGPQVKSGTSYSCPGCTQQISLVTIKSHTFARSWHYISDKDSSAISISRLVEGSTAQTGFSDFKSVDSFYVFWYPSKNGFPFLIYFDSKSECKKTWYKRESPYSNKWIEITEGVIPKKDIDNPTIHDILIDIYSVSVKIDISQVVGVNRDSVMYDDTFIVNSKEKIKVEKSPGIVSTKLGSYSSCNHVVYGKSSFKLGSIVNRDNVLEIKSTEILTQVRVWHIKNYSRYGDPLLVELHKYSGGCEYYQISASDVTKWIPVNKDIEDGKPLAGESLKNKLDELRRMISVKTSVKRPLYEAIVPGVAVAFGLLATGVYEIYMIFHDPKKTLASKMATLVRKRRVSNLVYAQFR
;
A
#
# COMPACT_ATOMS: atom_id res chain seq x y z
N MET A 1 -34.46 -47.38 5.97
CA MET A 1 -35.41 -46.35 6.43
C MET A 1 -34.82 -45.76 7.70
N MET A 2 -34.52 -44.46 7.71
CA MET A 2 -33.97 -43.79 8.91
C MET A 2 -35.07 -42.96 9.55
N ASN A 3 -35.42 -43.32 10.79
CA ASN A 3 -36.33 -42.55 11.64
C ASN A 3 -35.48 -41.86 12.72
N VAL A 4 -35.59 -40.54 12.84
CA VAL A 4 -34.84 -39.78 13.86
C VAL A 4 -35.74 -39.58 15.07
N LEU A 5 -35.45 -40.31 16.16
CA LEU A 5 -36.21 -40.22 17.41
C LEU A 5 -35.65 -39.14 18.34
N SER A 6 -34.33 -38.99 18.37
CA SER A 6 -33.60 -37.99 19.15
C SER A 6 -32.17 -37.88 18.62
N THR A 7 -31.46 -36.83 19.06
CA THR A 7 -30.00 -36.73 18.93
C THR A 7 -29.37 -36.80 20.31
N GLU A 8 -28.28 -37.54 20.49
CA GLU A 8 -27.51 -37.54 21.73
C GLU A 8 -26.34 -36.55 21.63
N CYS A 9 -26.22 -35.63 22.58
CA CYS A 9 -25.11 -34.69 22.70
C CYS A 9 -24.64 -34.64 24.17
N ASP A 10 -23.37 -34.99 24.42
CA ASP A 10 -22.77 -35.01 25.77
C ASP A 10 -23.62 -35.79 26.80
N LYS A 11 -24.08 -37.00 26.41
CA LYS A 11 -24.96 -37.88 27.22
C LYS A 11 -26.35 -37.30 27.52
N ARG A 12 -26.77 -36.28 26.78
CA ARG A 12 -28.12 -35.71 26.85
C ARG A 12 -28.86 -35.99 25.56
N TYR A 13 -30.10 -36.45 25.66
CA TYR A 13 -30.97 -36.63 24.51
C TYR A 13 -31.71 -35.32 24.23
N ILE A 14 -31.69 -34.90 22.97
CA ILE A 14 -32.48 -33.78 22.44
C ILE A 14 -33.52 -34.39 21.51
N SER A 15 -34.79 -34.28 21.88
CA SER A 15 -35.90 -34.89 21.15
C SER A 15 -36.65 -33.85 20.32
N PRO A 16 -37.23 -34.20 19.17
CA PRO A 16 -38.21 -33.35 18.50
C PRO A 16 -39.35 -32.98 19.44
N GLU A 17 -39.77 -31.71 19.44
CA GLU A 17 -40.94 -31.27 20.21
C GLU A 17 -42.20 -32.05 19.80
N ASN A 18 -42.31 -32.35 18.50
CA ASN A 18 -43.33 -33.21 17.92
C ASN A 18 -42.65 -34.39 17.21
N PRO A 19 -42.55 -35.58 17.85
CA PRO A 19 -41.88 -36.72 17.25
C PRO A 19 -42.63 -37.18 15.99
N VAL A 20 -41.97 -37.06 14.83
CA VAL A 20 -42.55 -37.46 13.56
C VAL A 20 -42.24 -38.93 13.29
N LEU A 21 -43.06 -39.83 13.84
CA LEU A 21 -42.81 -41.28 13.81
C LEU A 21 -42.98 -41.97 12.43
N TYR A 22 -43.20 -41.21 11.35
CA TYR A 22 -43.58 -41.78 10.04
C TYR A 22 -42.93 -41.12 8.81
N ARG A 23 -41.82 -40.37 8.97
CA ARG A 23 -41.10 -39.76 7.84
C ARG A 23 -39.79 -40.50 7.56
N GLU A 24 -39.60 -40.89 6.30
CA GLU A 24 -38.31 -41.42 5.85
C GLU A 24 -37.34 -40.29 5.53
N TYR A 25 -36.20 -40.26 6.22
CA TYR A 25 -35.11 -39.34 5.94
C TYR A 25 -34.01 -40.00 5.09
N GLU A 26 -33.49 -39.23 4.12
CA GLU A 26 -32.34 -39.57 3.29
C GLU A 26 -31.03 -39.27 4.03
N SER A 27 -30.95 -38.11 4.69
CA SER A 27 -29.77 -37.68 5.43
C SER A 27 -30.12 -36.83 6.65
N VAL A 28 -29.20 -36.83 7.61
CA VAL A 28 -29.26 -36.04 8.84
C VAL A 28 -27.95 -35.27 8.96
N SER A 29 -28.02 -33.96 9.11
CA SER A 29 -26.85 -33.10 9.33
C SER A 29 -27.05 -32.31 10.63
N VAL A 30 -26.01 -32.23 11.46
CA VAL A 30 -26.04 -31.41 12.68
C VAL A 30 -24.94 -30.36 12.59
N TYR A 31 -25.31 -29.10 12.77
CA TYR A 31 -24.42 -27.96 12.68
C TYR A 31 -23.97 -27.56 14.08
N PHE A 32 -22.66 -27.43 14.25
CA PHE A 32 -22.03 -27.01 15.50
C PHE A 32 -21.27 -25.71 15.30
N TRP A 33 -21.00 -25.02 16.40
CA TRP A 33 -20.03 -23.94 16.38
C TRP A 33 -18.63 -24.52 16.22
N SER A 34 -17.79 -23.87 15.40
CA SER A 34 -16.42 -24.33 15.16
C SER A 34 -15.57 -24.43 16.42
N LEU A 35 -15.89 -23.68 17.49
CA LEU A 35 -15.16 -23.71 18.77
C LEU A 35 -15.79 -24.64 19.82
N ASP A 36 -16.88 -25.32 19.45
CA ASP A 36 -17.48 -26.40 20.23
C ASP A 36 -16.85 -27.74 19.83
N ASN A 37 -15.56 -27.88 20.14
CA ASN A 37 -14.75 -29.06 19.79
C ASN A 37 -15.24 -30.37 20.42
N LYS A 38 -16.17 -30.28 21.38
CA LYS A 38 -16.77 -31.43 22.06
C LYS A 38 -18.21 -31.69 21.58
N TYR A 39 -18.69 -30.92 20.60
CA TYR A 39 -20.02 -31.06 19.99
C TYR A 39 -21.14 -31.10 21.04
N LYS A 40 -21.02 -30.30 22.11
CA LYS A 40 -21.96 -30.29 23.25
C LYS A 40 -23.22 -29.48 22.98
N ASN A 41 -23.10 -28.50 22.09
CA ASN A 41 -24.09 -27.47 21.84
C ASN A 41 -24.42 -27.42 20.35
N PRO A 42 -25.20 -28.38 19.84
CA PRO A 42 -25.65 -28.33 18.46
C PRO A 42 -26.53 -27.11 18.25
N LEU A 43 -26.37 -26.46 17.10
CA LEU A 43 -27.05 -25.23 16.73
C LEU A 43 -28.33 -25.51 15.94
N ILE A 44 -28.17 -26.31 14.88
CA ILE A 44 -29.23 -26.65 13.93
C ILE A 44 -29.15 -28.14 13.63
N LEU A 45 -30.31 -28.78 13.57
CA LEU A 45 -30.50 -30.12 13.01
C LEU A 45 -31.20 -29.98 11.66
N GLU A 46 -30.60 -30.53 10.63
CA GLU A 46 -31.17 -30.58 9.27
C GLU A 46 -31.57 -32.02 8.95
N LEU A 47 -32.84 -32.19 8.57
CA LEU A 47 -33.39 -33.47 8.15
C LEU A 47 -33.81 -33.37 6.68
N LYS A 48 -33.13 -34.10 5.81
CA LYS A 48 -33.47 -34.20 4.38
C LYS A 48 -34.36 -35.43 4.17
N GLN A 49 -35.58 -35.22 3.71
CA GLN A 49 -36.52 -36.32 3.43
C GLN A 49 -36.19 -37.00 2.11
N LYS A 50 -36.44 -38.32 2.01
CA LYS A 50 -36.19 -39.09 0.78
C LYS A 50 -37.02 -38.61 -0.41
N PHE A 51 -38.24 -38.13 -0.13
CA PHE A 51 -39.19 -37.62 -1.12
C PHE A 51 -39.78 -36.28 -0.67
N GLY A 52 -38.93 -35.31 -0.34
CA GLY A 52 -39.42 -34.02 0.14
C GLY A 52 -38.34 -32.95 0.28
N ASN A 53 -38.76 -31.85 0.89
CA ASN A 53 -37.88 -30.73 1.20
C ASN A 53 -37.04 -31.01 2.45
N VAL A 54 -35.98 -30.22 2.60
CA VAL A 54 -35.20 -30.15 3.83
C VAL A 54 -36.04 -29.47 4.92
N THR A 55 -36.05 -30.06 6.12
CA THR A 55 -36.64 -29.46 7.31
C THR A 55 -35.54 -29.14 8.30
N LEU A 56 -35.50 -27.90 8.79
CA LEU A 56 -34.53 -27.46 9.77
C LEU A 56 -35.17 -27.38 11.15
N TYR A 57 -34.40 -27.75 12.17
CA TYR A 57 -34.79 -27.65 13.56
C TYR A 57 -33.74 -26.85 14.30
N ARG A 58 -34.19 -25.95 15.17
CA ARG A 58 -33.35 -25.23 16.12
C ARG A 58 -33.51 -25.81 17.51
N ARG A 59 -32.49 -25.59 18.34
CA ARG A 59 -32.51 -26.04 19.73
C ARG A 59 -33.27 -25.03 20.60
N VAL A 60 -34.24 -25.51 21.36
CA VAL A 60 -34.91 -24.75 22.42
C VAL A 60 -34.90 -25.62 23.68
N GLY A 61 -33.98 -25.31 24.61
CA GLY A 61 -33.73 -26.14 25.78
C GLY A 61 -33.24 -27.55 25.39
N ASN A 62 -34.05 -28.56 25.69
CA ASN A 62 -33.77 -29.98 25.37
C ASN A 62 -34.59 -30.49 24.18
N PHE A 63 -35.16 -29.59 23.38
CA PHE A 63 -36.03 -29.95 22.25
C PHE A 63 -35.53 -29.39 20.92
N TRP A 64 -35.80 -30.14 19.85
CA TRP A 64 -35.71 -29.70 18.47
C TRP A 64 -37.06 -29.12 18.03
N VAL A 65 -37.06 -27.82 17.73
CA VAL A 65 -38.25 -27.08 17.28
C VAL A 65 -38.06 -26.71 15.81
N GLU A 66 -39.07 -26.97 14.99
CA GLU A 66 -39.02 -26.69 13.55
C GLU A 66 -38.75 -25.19 13.31
N ASN A 67 -37.83 -24.90 12.39
CA ASN A 67 -37.28 -23.57 12.12
C ASN A 67 -37.47 -23.14 10.66
N GLY A 68 -38.40 -23.80 9.96
CA GLY A 68 -38.64 -23.61 8.54
C GLY A 68 -37.66 -24.39 7.65
N ASN A 69 -37.53 -23.95 6.39
CA ASN A 69 -36.87 -24.72 5.32
C ASN A 69 -35.56 -24.11 4.82
N PHE A 70 -35.11 -22.97 5.35
CA PHE A 70 -33.92 -22.27 4.86
C PHE A 70 -32.95 -21.93 5.97
N LEU A 71 -31.71 -22.41 5.85
CA LEU A 71 -30.66 -22.15 6.81
C LEU A 71 -30.01 -20.81 6.46
N THR A 72 -30.39 -19.76 7.19
CA THR A 72 -29.74 -18.45 7.04
C THR A 72 -28.56 -18.34 7.99
N ARG A 73 -27.57 -17.52 7.58
CA ARG A 73 -26.43 -17.20 8.45
C ARG A 73 -26.86 -16.52 9.74
N GLU A 74 -27.87 -15.66 9.68
CA GLU A 74 -28.41 -14.95 10.84
C GLU A 74 -28.99 -15.93 11.87
N GLU A 75 -29.64 -16.98 11.39
CA GLU A 75 -30.19 -18.00 12.27
C GLU A 75 -29.10 -18.81 12.99
N LEU A 76 -28.02 -19.18 12.28
CA LEU A 76 -26.85 -19.78 12.93
C LEU A 76 -26.24 -18.87 14.00
N LEU A 77 -26.17 -17.56 13.74
CA LEU A 77 -25.66 -16.59 14.73
C LEU A 77 -26.58 -16.50 15.95
N LYS A 78 -27.91 -16.50 15.75
CA LYS A 78 -28.90 -16.53 16.84
C LYS A 78 -28.75 -17.78 17.69
N GLN A 79 -28.69 -18.94 17.05
CA GLN A 79 -28.50 -20.21 17.75
C GLN A 79 -27.15 -20.27 18.48
N ASN A 80 -26.09 -19.71 17.91
CA ASN A 80 -24.78 -19.70 18.56
C ASN A 80 -24.75 -18.77 19.78
N CYS A 81 -25.44 -17.63 19.72
CA CYS A 81 -25.63 -16.76 20.89
C CYS A 81 -26.41 -17.49 21.99
N ALA A 82 -27.54 -18.12 21.64
CA ALA A 82 -28.42 -18.78 22.61
C ALA A 82 -27.77 -20.02 23.26
N ASN A 83 -27.08 -20.84 22.47
CA ASN A 83 -26.58 -22.14 22.93
C ASN A 83 -25.13 -22.12 23.42
N ASN A 84 -24.29 -21.20 22.93
CA ASN A 84 -22.88 -21.10 23.30
C ASN A 84 -22.48 -19.78 23.97
N GLY A 85 -23.41 -18.82 24.13
CA GLY A 85 -23.06 -17.47 24.60
C GLY A 85 -22.06 -16.76 23.67
N ALA A 86 -22.03 -17.15 22.39
CA ALA A 86 -21.04 -16.70 21.44
C ALA A 86 -21.57 -15.52 20.61
N HIS A 87 -21.18 -14.30 21.00
CA HIS A 87 -21.75 -13.06 20.51
C HIS A 87 -21.07 -12.52 19.26
N THR A 88 -21.85 -11.85 18.40
CA THR A 88 -21.31 -11.01 17.33
C THR A 88 -21.06 -9.61 17.88
N VAL A 89 -19.84 -9.13 17.73
CA VAL A 89 -19.40 -7.84 18.24
C VAL A 89 -19.12 -6.91 17.07
N ASP A 90 -19.73 -5.72 17.11
CA ASP A 90 -19.45 -4.64 16.16
C ASP A 90 -18.30 -3.77 16.66
N ILE A 91 -17.18 -3.84 15.95
CA ILE A 91 -15.97 -3.05 16.20
C ILE A 91 -15.97 -1.75 15.39
N SER A 92 -17.04 -1.40 14.67
CA SER A 92 -17.21 -0.06 14.09
C SER A 92 -17.69 0.98 15.11
N LEU A 93 -18.20 0.52 16.25
CA LEU A 93 -18.67 1.36 17.36
C LEU A 93 -17.47 1.79 18.20
N GLY A 94 -16.78 2.83 17.73
CA GLY A 94 -15.55 3.35 18.34
C GLY A 94 -15.68 4.76 18.91
N PRO A 95 -14.68 5.64 18.70
CA PRO A 95 -14.54 6.93 19.42
C PRO A 95 -15.63 7.97 19.16
N GLN A 96 -16.49 7.70 18.19
CA GLN A 96 -17.64 8.52 17.83
C GLN A 96 -18.80 8.33 18.81
N VAL A 97 -18.85 7.18 19.49
CA VAL A 97 -19.89 6.84 20.46
C VAL A 97 -19.55 7.43 21.82
N LYS A 98 -20.57 7.88 22.58
CA LYS A 98 -20.37 8.36 23.96
C LYS A 98 -19.82 7.23 24.83
N SER A 99 -18.83 7.53 25.66
CA SER A 99 -18.27 6.53 26.58
C SER A 99 -19.36 6.04 27.55
N GLY A 100 -19.38 4.73 27.84
CA GLY A 100 -20.42 4.10 28.66
C GLY A 100 -21.69 3.71 27.89
N THR A 101 -21.67 3.75 26.56
CA THR A 101 -22.78 3.25 25.74
C THR A 101 -22.74 1.72 25.69
N SER A 102 -23.91 1.08 25.62
CA SER A 102 -24.04 -0.33 25.29
C SER A 102 -24.77 -0.50 23.96
N TYR A 103 -24.56 -1.63 23.31
CA TYR A 103 -25.31 -2.02 22.13
C TYR A 103 -25.72 -3.50 22.20
N SER A 104 -26.82 -3.83 21.52
CA SER A 104 -27.31 -5.20 21.45
C SER A 104 -26.50 -6.01 20.43
N CYS A 105 -26.03 -7.20 20.84
CA CYS A 105 -25.46 -8.18 19.92
C CYS A 105 -26.46 -8.50 18.78
N PRO A 106 -26.14 -8.38 17.49
CA PRO A 106 -27.11 -8.61 16.41
C PRO A 106 -27.76 -10.00 16.40
N GLY A 107 -27.07 -11.01 16.93
CA GLY A 107 -27.60 -12.37 17.07
C GLY A 107 -28.51 -12.60 18.28
N CYS A 108 -28.59 -11.68 19.25
CA CYS A 108 -29.43 -11.85 20.44
C CYS A 108 -29.81 -10.49 21.06
N THR A 109 -30.20 -10.46 22.34
CA THR A 109 -30.50 -9.23 23.07
C THR A 109 -29.42 -8.84 24.08
N GLN A 110 -28.33 -9.62 24.15
CA GLN A 110 -27.23 -9.38 25.08
C GLN A 110 -26.60 -8.00 24.82
N GLN A 111 -26.44 -7.24 25.90
CA GLN A 111 -25.79 -5.94 25.86
C GLN A 111 -24.27 -6.09 25.92
N ILE A 112 -23.59 -5.48 24.96
CA ILE A 112 -22.14 -5.31 24.93
C ILE A 112 -21.85 -3.87 25.34
N SER A 113 -21.15 -3.69 26.44
CA SER A 113 -20.73 -2.40 26.96
C SER A 113 -19.46 -1.92 26.27
N LEU A 114 -19.40 -0.60 26.06
CA LEU A 114 -18.32 0.08 25.38
C LEU A 114 -17.83 1.26 26.22
N VAL A 115 -16.55 1.24 26.60
CA VAL A 115 -15.88 2.40 27.22
C VAL A 115 -14.85 2.93 26.24
N THR A 116 -15.01 4.18 25.81
CA THR A 116 -14.06 4.85 24.92
C THR A 116 -13.08 5.69 25.74
N ILE A 117 -11.79 5.52 25.47
CA ILE A 117 -10.70 6.32 26.01
C ILE A 117 -10.02 7.03 24.84
N LYS A 118 -10.08 8.37 24.82
CA LYS A 118 -9.44 9.18 23.79
C LYS A 118 -8.04 9.58 24.24
N SER A 119 -7.05 9.33 23.41
CA SER A 119 -5.71 9.91 23.51
C SER A 119 -5.56 11.03 22.47
N HIS A 120 -4.49 11.81 22.55
CA HIS A 120 -4.17 12.83 21.57
C HIS A 120 -3.86 12.23 20.18
N THR A 121 -3.20 11.07 20.15
CA THR A 121 -2.70 10.44 18.92
C THR A 121 -3.66 9.42 18.31
N PHE A 122 -4.24 8.56 19.14
CA PHE A 122 -5.21 7.54 18.75
C PHE A 122 -6.37 7.48 19.73
N ALA A 123 -7.40 6.70 19.44
CA ALA A 123 -8.44 6.37 20.40
C ALA A 123 -8.46 4.86 20.64
N ARG A 124 -8.95 4.44 21.80
CA ARG A 124 -9.17 3.02 22.09
C ARG A 124 -10.53 2.81 22.73
N SER A 125 -11.19 1.72 22.40
CA SER A 125 -12.45 1.31 22.98
C SER A 125 -12.32 -0.04 23.66
N TRP A 126 -12.80 -0.14 24.89
CA TRP A 126 -12.85 -1.36 25.67
C TRP A 126 -14.24 -1.97 25.55
N HIS A 127 -14.31 -3.19 25.03
CA HIS A 127 -15.55 -3.94 24.82
C HIS A 127 -15.64 -5.07 25.84
N TYR A 128 -16.77 -5.13 26.56
CA TYR A 128 -17.03 -6.18 27.54
C TYR A 128 -18.54 -6.44 27.69
N ILE A 129 -18.93 -7.56 28.32
CA ILE A 129 -20.32 -7.85 28.69
C ILE A 129 -20.46 -7.54 30.19
N SER A 130 -21.39 -6.66 30.54
CA SER A 130 -21.52 -6.13 31.91
C SER A 130 -22.30 -7.04 32.88
N ASP A 131 -22.49 -8.32 32.54
CA ASP A 131 -23.36 -9.18 33.34
C ASP A 131 -22.71 -9.56 34.67
N LYS A 132 -23.50 -9.52 35.75
CA LYS A 132 -23.01 -9.59 37.14
C LYS A 132 -22.32 -10.91 37.49
N ASP A 133 -22.58 -11.96 36.71
CA ASP A 133 -22.02 -13.30 36.92
C ASP A 133 -20.73 -13.57 36.10
N SER A 134 -20.13 -12.54 35.50
CA SER A 134 -18.71 -12.51 35.05
C SER A 134 -18.24 -13.74 34.26
N SER A 135 -19.10 -14.33 33.43
CA SER A 135 -18.66 -15.38 32.51
C SER A 135 -17.93 -14.73 31.33
N ALA A 136 -16.81 -15.33 30.93
CA ALA A 136 -16.02 -14.87 29.80
C ALA A 136 -16.90 -14.77 28.53
N ILE A 137 -16.66 -13.72 27.73
CA ILE A 137 -17.35 -13.50 26.47
C ILE A 137 -16.80 -14.51 25.46
N SER A 138 -17.69 -15.32 24.90
CA SER A 138 -17.36 -16.03 23.67
C SER A 138 -17.68 -15.11 22.50
N ILE A 139 -16.74 -14.92 21.58
CA ILE A 139 -16.95 -14.08 20.39
C ILE A 139 -17.13 -15.02 19.21
N SER A 140 -18.34 -15.06 18.63
CA SER A 140 -18.58 -15.85 17.41
C SER A 140 -18.05 -15.14 16.18
N ARG A 141 -18.07 -13.80 16.17
CA ARG A 141 -17.68 -12.99 15.02
C ARG A 141 -17.39 -11.55 15.41
N LEU A 142 -16.37 -10.97 14.78
CA LEU A 142 -16.17 -9.52 14.72
C LEU A 142 -16.72 -8.96 13.40
N VAL A 143 -17.45 -7.86 13.47
CA VAL A 143 -17.94 -7.12 12.31
C VAL A 143 -17.56 -5.65 12.40
N GLU A 144 -17.35 -5.01 11.26
CA GLU A 144 -17.26 -3.55 11.16
C GLU A 144 -18.50 -3.08 10.39
N GLY A 145 -19.52 -2.65 11.14
CA GLY A 145 -20.86 -2.44 10.59
C GLY A 145 -21.42 -3.75 10.05
N SER A 146 -21.67 -3.82 8.74
CA SER A 146 -22.14 -5.05 8.07
C SER A 146 -21.02 -5.99 7.61
N THR A 147 -19.75 -5.55 7.66
CA THR A 147 -18.63 -6.29 7.04
C THR A 147 -18.00 -7.26 8.02
N ALA A 148 -17.97 -8.55 7.65
CA ALA A 148 -17.27 -9.58 8.42
C ALA A 148 -15.76 -9.31 8.49
N GLN A 149 -15.17 -9.40 9.67
CA GLN A 149 -13.73 -9.42 9.84
C GLN A 149 -13.22 -10.87 9.89
N THR A 150 -12.01 -11.12 9.39
CA THR A 150 -11.39 -12.44 9.22
C THR A 150 -9.93 -12.44 9.68
N GLY A 151 -9.28 -13.60 9.75
CA GLY A 151 -7.85 -13.71 10.09
C GLY A 151 -7.55 -13.77 11.59
N PHE A 152 -8.56 -14.05 12.40
CA PHE A 152 -8.39 -14.29 13.83
C PHE A 152 -8.28 -15.77 14.13
N SER A 153 -7.51 -16.13 15.16
CA SER A 153 -7.65 -17.44 15.78
C SER A 153 -8.93 -17.48 16.62
N ASP A 154 -9.32 -18.69 16.99
CA ASP A 154 -10.47 -19.01 17.84
C ASP A 154 -10.61 -18.09 19.06
N PHE A 155 -11.80 -17.49 19.27
CA PHE A 155 -12.11 -16.54 20.35
C PHE A 155 -12.94 -17.18 21.48
N LYS A 156 -12.45 -18.28 22.05
CA LYS A 156 -13.13 -18.88 23.19
C LYS A 156 -12.73 -18.15 24.48
N SER A 157 -13.71 -17.84 25.32
CA SER A 157 -13.46 -17.36 26.68
C SER A 157 -12.59 -16.09 26.77
N VAL A 158 -12.96 -15.06 26.01
CA VAL A 158 -12.36 -13.72 26.08
C VAL A 158 -13.09 -12.90 27.14
N ASP A 159 -12.45 -12.41 28.18
CA ASP A 159 -13.18 -11.61 29.19
C ASP A 159 -13.54 -10.22 28.65
N SER A 160 -12.60 -9.63 27.93
CA SER A 160 -12.77 -8.34 27.28
C SER A 160 -11.67 -8.12 26.25
N PHE A 161 -11.83 -7.11 25.40
CA PHE A 161 -10.79 -6.74 24.45
C PHE A 161 -10.83 -5.24 24.16
N TYR A 162 -9.72 -4.74 23.62
CA TYR A 162 -9.55 -3.36 23.22
C TYR A 162 -9.47 -3.26 21.71
N VAL A 163 -10.13 -2.26 21.14
CA VAL A 163 -10.01 -1.89 19.72
C VAL A 163 -9.35 -0.52 19.65
N PHE A 164 -8.28 -0.39 18.87
CA PHE A 164 -7.53 0.84 18.71
C PHE A 164 -7.78 1.44 17.33
N TRP A 165 -8.01 2.75 17.34
CA TRP A 165 -8.47 3.54 16.22
C TRP A 165 -7.48 4.64 15.87
N TYR A 166 -7.16 4.75 14.58
CA TYR A 166 -6.29 5.82 14.08
C TYR A 166 -6.82 6.39 12.76
N PRO A 167 -6.75 7.72 12.55
CA PRO A 167 -6.49 8.75 13.56
C PRO A 167 -7.52 8.76 14.70
N SER A 168 -7.21 9.44 15.81
CA SER A 168 -8.11 9.50 16.99
C SER A 168 -9.51 10.06 16.68
N LYS A 169 -9.63 10.89 15.64
CA LYS A 169 -10.88 11.46 15.13
C LYS A 169 -11.13 10.89 13.74
N ASN A 170 -12.29 10.27 13.52
CA ASN A 170 -12.69 9.71 12.20
C ASN A 170 -11.74 8.64 11.64
N GLY A 171 -11.02 7.95 12.52
CA GLY A 171 -10.17 6.83 12.14
C GLY A 171 -10.93 5.54 11.87
N PHE A 172 -10.17 4.49 11.62
CA PHE A 172 -10.63 3.11 11.47
C PHE A 172 -9.98 2.22 12.53
N PRO A 173 -10.58 1.06 12.86
CA PRO A 173 -9.96 0.12 13.78
C PRO A 173 -8.80 -0.59 13.07
N PHE A 174 -7.60 -0.50 13.62
CA PHE A 174 -6.40 -1.10 13.01
C PHE A 174 -5.67 -2.10 13.91
N LEU A 175 -5.92 -2.05 15.21
CA LEU A 175 -5.26 -2.93 16.17
C LEU A 175 -6.29 -3.40 17.20
N ILE A 176 -6.23 -4.68 17.56
CA ILE A 176 -7.08 -5.30 18.58
C ILE A 176 -6.19 -6.01 19.58
N TYR A 177 -6.52 -5.88 20.86
CA TYR A 177 -5.87 -6.58 21.97
C TYR A 177 -6.89 -7.38 22.76
N PHE A 178 -6.74 -8.70 22.78
CA PHE A 178 -7.55 -9.59 23.60
C PHE A 178 -6.83 -9.91 24.90
N ASP A 179 -7.55 -9.78 26.01
CA ASP A 179 -7.10 -10.17 27.33
C ASP A 179 -7.99 -11.30 27.84
N SER A 180 -7.50 -12.55 27.74
CA SER A 180 -8.17 -13.72 28.31
C SER A 180 -7.51 -14.08 29.65
N LYS A 181 -8.23 -13.86 30.76
CA LYS A 181 -7.78 -14.30 32.08
C LYS A 181 -7.84 -15.81 32.19
N SER A 182 -8.82 -16.45 31.54
CA SER A 182 -9.04 -17.90 31.64
C SER A 182 -7.89 -18.72 31.04
N GLU A 183 -7.28 -18.23 29.96
CA GLU A 183 -6.16 -18.89 29.28
C GLU A 183 -4.80 -18.26 29.65
N CYS A 184 -4.79 -17.20 30.46
CA CYS A 184 -3.61 -16.35 30.70
C CYS A 184 -2.92 -15.89 29.40
N LYS A 185 -3.68 -15.81 28.29
CA LYS A 185 -3.16 -15.54 26.95
C LYS A 185 -3.54 -14.12 26.53
N LYS A 186 -2.52 -13.36 26.17
CA LYS A 186 -2.61 -12.01 25.62
C LYS A 186 -2.30 -12.07 24.14
N THR A 187 -3.23 -11.64 23.30
CA THR A 187 -3.04 -11.67 21.84
C THR A 187 -3.31 -10.31 21.23
N TRP A 188 -2.44 -9.94 20.30
CA TRP A 188 -2.56 -8.71 19.52
C TRP A 188 -2.82 -9.07 18.07
N TYR A 189 -3.76 -8.36 17.45
CA TYR A 189 -4.08 -8.51 16.04
C TYR A 189 -4.00 -7.17 15.37
N LYS A 190 -3.24 -7.08 14.28
CA LYS A 190 -3.24 -5.91 13.41
C LYS A 190 -4.02 -6.17 12.14
N ARG A 191 -4.65 -5.15 11.60
CA ARG A 191 -5.26 -5.21 10.27
C ARG A 191 -4.15 -5.33 9.22
N GLU A 192 -4.36 -6.16 8.21
CA GLU A 192 -3.37 -6.42 7.15
C GLU A 192 -3.07 -5.17 6.31
N SER A 193 -4.08 -4.33 6.07
CA SER A 193 -3.95 -3.04 5.37
C SER A 193 -5.14 -2.13 5.74
N PRO A 194 -5.10 -0.82 5.45
CA PRO A 194 -6.17 0.12 5.85
C PRO A 194 -7.57 -0.28 5.42
N TYR A 195 -7.69 -0.99 4.28
CA TYR A 195 -8.97 -1.35 3.65
C TYR A 195 -9.27 -2.85 3.72
N SER A 196 -8.38 -3.64 4.33
CA SER A 196 -8.58 -5.09 4.46
C SER A 196 -9.55 -5.40 5.59
N ASN A 197 -10.40 -6.41 5.40
CA ASN A 197 -11.17 -7.02 6.49
C ASN A 197 -10.43 -8.21 7.13
N LYS A 198 -9.17 -8.43 6.76
CA LYS A 198 -8.31 -9.48 7.29
C LYS A 198 -7.36 -8.93 8.35
N TRP A 199 -7.22 -9.69 9.42
CA TRP A 199 -6.37 -9.42 10.56
C TRP A 199 -5.25 -10.45 10.64
N ILE A 200 -4.16 -10.07 11.28
CA ILE A 200 -2.96 -10.90 11.43
C ILE A 200 -2.54 -10.82 12.89
N GLU A 201 -2.38 -11.98 13.53
CA GLU A 201 -1.82 -12.08 14.88
C GLU A 201 -0.38 -11.57 14.88
N ILE A 202 -0.02 -10.72 15.85
CA ILE A 202 1.34 -10.22 16.01
C ILE A 202 2.10 -11.20 16.90
N THR A 203 2.80 -12.15 16.27
CA THR A 203 3.60 -13.17 16.95
C THR A 203 5.09 -12.80 17.04
N GLU A 204 5.55 -11.85 16.24
CA GLU A 204 6.97 -11.46 16.12
C GLU A 204 7.13 -9.94 16.06
N GLY A 205 8.34 -9.46 16.35
CA GLY A 205 8.69 -8.04 16.29
C GLY A 205 8.34 -7.25 17.56
N VAL A 206 7.99 -5.97 17.39
CA VAL A 206 7.66 -5.07 18.50
C VAL A 206 6.19 -5.28 18.89
N ILE A 207 5.97 -6.06 19.95
CA ILE A 207 4.63 -6.35 20.49
C ILE A 207 4.36 -5.42 21.69
N PRO A 208 3.24 -4.68 21.72
CA PRO A 208 2.92 -3.86 22.87
C PRO A 208 2.72 -4.72 24.12
N LYS A 209 3.32 -4.32 25.24
CA LYS A 209 3.27 -5.15 26.47
C LYS A 209 1.89 -5.13 27.14
N LYS A 210 1.16 -4.02 26.98
CA LYS A 210 -0.14 -3.73 27.58
C LYS A 210 -0.93 -2.79 26.67
N ASP A 211 -2.22 -2.67 26.95
CA ASP A 211 -3.12 -1.73 26.27
C ASP A 211 -2.71 -0.25 26.41
N ILE A 212 -1.91 0.08 27.43
CA ILE A 212 -1.40 1.43 27.75
C ILE A 212 0.00 1.74 27.17
N ASP A 213 0.57 0.83 26.37
CA ASP A 213 1.89 1.00 25.73
C ASP A 213 1.79 1.96 24.53
N ASN A 214 1.47 3.23 24.82
CA ASN A 214 1.06 4.21 23.84
C ASN A 214 2.07 4.43 22.69
N PRO A 215 3.40 4.49 22.92
CA PRO A 215 4.36 4.67 21.83
C PRO A 215 4.33 3.49 20.84
N THR A 216 4.44 2.27 21.34
CA THR A 216 4.45 1.06 20.53
C THR A 216 3.15 0.88 19.75
N ILE A 217 2.01 1.12 20.42
CA ILE A 217 0.69 1.07 19.79
C ILE A 217 0.59 2.11 18.67
N HIS A 218 1.04 3.33 18.92
CA HIS A 218 1.01 4.41 17.93
C HIS A 218 1.85 4.06 16.69
N ASP A 219 3.05 3.54 16.88
CA ASP A 219 3.93 3.15 15.77
C ASP A 219 3.31 2.07 14.89
N ILE A 220 2.69 1.04 15.49
CA ILE A 220 1.95 0.00 14.76
C ILE A 220 0.76 0.60 14.00
N LEU A 221 -0.02 1.48 14.64
CA LEU A 221 -1.18 2.11 14.01
C LEU A 221 -0.79 2.95 12.79
N ILE A 222 0.29 3.74 12.89
CA ILE A 222 0.79 4.56 11.79
C ILE A 222 1.34 3.67 10.68
N ASP A 223 2.05 2.59 11.01
CA ASP A 223 2.57 1.63 10.05
C ASP A 223 1.44 1.02 9.20
N ILE A 224 0.33 0.64 9.83
CA ILE A 224 -0.84 0.11 9.11
C ILE A 224 -1.51 1.20 8.29
N TYR A 225 -1.73 2.38 8.87
CA TYR A 225 -2.43 3.50 8.23
C TYR A 225 -1.68 4.06 7.01
N SER A 226 -0.35 4.00 7.04
CA SER A 226 0.52 4.58 6.02
C SER A 226 0.59 3.69 4.78
N VAL A 227 -0.15 4.09 3.75
CA VAL A 227 -0.14 3.44 2.44
C VAL A 227 1.21 3.59 1.75
N SER A 228 1.65 2.54 1.04
CA SER A 228 2.81 2.62 0.16
C SER A 228 2.45 3.32 -1.14
N VAL A 229 3.16 4.39 -1.49
CA VAL A 229 2.89 5.19 -2.70
C VAL A 229 4.12 5.32 -3.60
N LYS A 230 3.87 5.56 -4.90
CA LYS A 230 4.90 5.93 -5.87
C LYS A 230 4.88 7.43 -6.07
N ILE A 231 6.01 8.07 -5.80
CA ILE A 231 6.19 9.51 -5.99
C ILE A 231 6.83 9.75 -7.36
N ASP A 232 6.07 10.30 -8.29
CA ASP A 232 6.60 10.85 -9.53
C ASP A 232 7.04 12.30 -9.31
N ILE A 233 8.35 12.52 -9.31
CA ILE A 233 8.98 13.84 -9.10
C ILE A 233 9.11 14.65 -10.40
N SER A 234 8.69 14.08 -11.52
CA SER A 234 8.47 14.85 -12.75
C SER A 234 7.13 15.59 -12.74
N GLN A 235 6.21 15.19 -11.85
CA GLN A 235 4.99 15.94 -11.55
C GLN A 235 5.35 17.14 -10.68
N VAL A 236 5.19 18.31 -11.24
CA VAL A 236 5.74 19.57 -10.72
C VAL A 236 4.72 20.65 -10.91
N VAL A 237 4.71 21.60 -9.98
CA VAL A 237 3.73 22.67 -10.02
C VAL A 237 4.10 23.66 -11.12
N GLY A 238 3.12 23.95 -11.98
CA GLY A 238 3.14 25.02 -12.97
C GLY A 238 3.75 26.33 -12.49
N VAL A 239 4.37 27.13 -13.37
CA VAL A 239 4.83 28.51 -13.02
C VAL A 239 3.70 29.36 -12.40
N ASN A 240 2.45 29.10 -12.81
CA ASN A 240 1.26 29.86 -12.40
C ASN A 240 0.29 29.08 -11.51
N ARG A 241 0.72 27.97 -10.90
CA ARG A 241 -0.12 27.22 -9.94
C ARG A 241 0.64 27.09 -8.62
N ASP A 242 -0.10 26.99 -7.53
CA ASP A 242 0.48 26.74 -6.20
C ASP A 242 0.48 25.25 -5.85
N SER A 243 -0.40 24.47 -6.49
CA SER A 243 -0.42 23.02 -6.37
C SER A 243 -0.92 22.29 -7.63
N VAL A 244 -0.56 21.02 -7.76
CA VAL A 244 -1.11 20.06 -8.72
C VAL A 244 -1.37 18.74 -8.01
N MET A 245 -2.33 17.96 -8.51
CA MET A 245 -2.70 16.65 -7.99
C MET A 245 -2.52 15.61 -9.09
N TYR A 246 -2.05 14.42 -8.73
CA TYR A 246 -2.03 13.27 -9.63
C TYR A 246 -2.39 11.97 -8.89
N ASP A 247 -2.87 10.98 -9.62
CA ASP A 247 -3.24 9.68 -9.06
C ASP A 247 -1.98 8.82 -8.86
N ASP A 248 -1.87 8.14 -7.72
CA ASP A 248 -0.81 7.17 -7.47
C ASP A 248 -1.00 5.93 -8.35
N THR A 249 0.07 5.54 -9.06
CA THR A 249 0.07 4.38 -9.96
C THR A 249 0.80 3.18 -9.39
N PHE A 250 1.22 3.22 -8.11
CA PHE A 250 1.96 2.12 -7.49
C PHE A 250 1.13 0.84 -7.34
N ILE A 251 -0.11 0.98 -6.84
CA ILE A 251 -1.04 -0.13 -6.65
C ILE A 251 -2.11 -0.02 -7.71
N VAL A 252 -2.36 -1.10 -8.46
CA VAL A 252 -3.45 -1.16 -9.42
C VAL A 252 -4.77 -0.91 -8.66
N ASN A 253 -5.53 0.11 -9.08
CA ASN A 253 -6.73 0.61 -8.41
C ASN A 253 -6.49 1.35 -7.07
N SER A 254 -5.27 1.85 -6.83
CA SER A 254 -5.05 2.85 -5.78
C SER A 254 -5.99 4.04 -6.01
N LYS A 255 -6.70 4.45 -4.96
CA LYS A 255 -7.48 5.70 -4.96
C LYS A 255 -6.68 6.86 -4.37
N GLU A 256 -5.42 6.63 -4.05
CA GLU A 256 -4.56 7.63 -3.45
C GLU A 256 -4.20 8.71 -4.46
N LYS A 257 -4.19 9.96 -4.00
CA LYS A 257 -3.77 11.10 -4.79
C LYS A 257 -2.57 11.74 -4.15
N ILE A 258 -1.56 12.08 -4.96
CA ILE A 258 -0.41 12.83 -4.51
C ILE A 258 -0.64 14.30 -4.83
N LYS A 259 -0.60 15.13 -3.79
CA LYS A 259 -0.57 16.58 -3.91
C LYS A 259 0.87 17.03 -4.02
N VAL A 260 1.16 17.80 -5.07
CA VAL A 260 2.42 18.50 -5.23
C VAL A 260 2.18 19.97 -4.92
N GLU A 261 2.92 20.51 -3.97
CA GLU A 261 2.84 21.92 -3.57
C GLU A 261 4.19 22.58 -3.74
N LYS A 262 4.20 23.81 -4.23
CA LYS A 262 5.44 24.58 -4.28
C LYS A 262 5.86 24.94 -2.85
N SER A 263 7.10 24.62 -2.46
CA SER A 263 7.57 25.03 -1.14
C SER A 263 7.71 26.55 -1.10
N PRO A 264 7.28 27.22 -0.01
CA PRO A 264 7.55 28.64 0.17
C PRO A 264 9.05 28.84 0.35
N GLY A 265 9.65 29.63 -0.54
CA GLY A 265 11.08 29.93 -0.51
C GLY A 265 11.78 29.64 -1.82
N ILE A 266 12.43 30.67 -2.37
CA ILE A 266 13.39 30.53 -3.45
C ILE A 266 14.76 30.66 -2.82
N VAL A 267 15.63 29.67 -3.03
CA VAL A 267 17.02 29.78 -2.61
C VAL A 267 17.79 30.41 -3.76
N SER A 268 18.11 31.69 -3.63
CA SER A 268 18.91 32.43 -4.62
C SER A 268 20.39 32.42 -4.24
N THR A 269 21.23 32.15 -5.23
CA THR A 269 22.68 31.97 -5.07
C THR A 269 23.43 32.72 -6.15
N LYS A 270 24.77 32.75 -6.04
CA LYS A 270 25.64 33.27 -7.10
C LYS A 270 25.52 32.47 -8.39
N LEU A 271 25.20 31.17 -8.31
CA LEU A 271 25.04 30.32 -9.50
C LEU A 271 23.62 30.42 -10.09
N GLY A 272 22.62 30.79 -9.30
CA GLY A 272 21.26 31.12 -9.73
C GLY A 272 20.22 30.77 -8.67
N SER A 273 18.96 30.64 -9.08
CA SER A 273 17.87 30.35 -8.15
C SER A 273 17.45 28.89 -8.19
N TYR A 274 17.11 28.36 -7.02
CA TYR A 274 16.53 27.03 -6.84
C TYR A 274 15.11 27.14 -6.30
N SER A 275 14.29 26.17 -6.65
CA SER A 275 12.93 26.02 -6.15
C SER A 275 12.68 24.58 -5.76
N SER A 276 11.83 24.35 -4.76
CA SER A 276 11.43 23.00 -4.37
C SER A 276 9.93 22.78 -4.46
N CYS A 277 9.56 21.52 -4.62
CA CYS A 277 8.19 21.04 -4.55
C CYS A 277 8.09 19.99 -3.45
N ASN A 278 6.99 20.03 -2.69
CA ASN A 278 6.63 19.05 -1.67
C ASN A 278 5.61 18.09 -2.28
N HIS A 279 5.88 16.79 -2.20
CA HIS A 279 4.94 15.72 -2.53
C HIS A 279 4.38 15.15 -1.23
N VAL A 280 3.06 15.20 -1.07
CA VAL A 280 2.33 14.66 0.08
C VAL A 280 1.14 13.83 -0.40
N VAL A 281 0.77 12.80 0.34
CA VAL A 281 -0.45 12.04 0.05
C VAL A 281 -1.66 12.85 0.52
N TYR A 282 -2.56 13.17 -0.40
CA TYR A 282 -3.69 14.04 -0.14
C TYR A 282 -4.62 13.46 0.93
N GLY A 283 -4.93 14.28 1.94
CA GLY A 283 -5.79 13.88 3.05
C GLY A 283 -5.13 12.94 4.07
N LYS A 284 -3.82 12.67 3.95
CA LYS A 284 -3.08 11.83 4.89
C LYS A 284 -1.92 12.61 5.51
N SER A 285 -1.64 12.31 6.78
CA SER A 285 -0.52 12.86 7.52
C SER A 285 0.78 12.08 7.30
N SER A 286 0.70 10.86 6.77
CA SER A 286 1.84 9.97 6.61
C SER A 286 1.63 8.95 5.49
N PHE A 287 2.73 8.41 4.97
CA PHE A 287 2.76 7.36 3.95
C PHE A 287 4.08 6.57 3.98
N LYS A 288 4.09 5.39 3.39
CA LYS A 288 5.30 4.60 3.14
C LYS A 288 5.81 4.90 1.73
N LEU A 289 7.12 5.00 1.58
CA LEU A 289 7.70 5.19 0.26
C LEU A 289 7.80 3.85 -0.47
N GLY A 290 6.98 3.66 -1.51
CA GLY A 290 7.09 2.50 -2.40
C GLY A 290 8.23 2.66 -3.40
N SER A 291 8.21 3.76 -4.16
CA SER A 291 9.28 4.13 -5.09
C SER A 291 9.26 5.62 -5.42
N ILE A 292 10.39 6.15 -5.90
CA ILE A 292 10.46 7.48 -6.51
C ILE A 292 10.79 7.30 -7.98
N VAL A 293 10.06 7.99 -8.86
CA VAL A 293 10.34 8.00 -10.30
C VAL A 293 10.50 9.42 -10.80
N ASN A 294 11.34 9.59 -11.81
CA ASN A 294 11.42 10.81 -12.60
C ASN A 294 11.08 10.45 -14.05
N ARG A 295 9.84 10.78 -14.46
CA ARG A 295 9.23 10.26 -15.68
C ARG A 295 9.15 8.73 -15.59
N ASP A 296 9.74 8.01 -16.54
CA ASP A 296 9.73 6.54 -16.57
C ASP A 296 10.90 5.90 -15.80
N ASN A 297 11.82 6.69 -15.26
CA ASN A 297 13.01 6.17 -14.59
C ASN A 297 12.79 6.03 -13.09
N VAL A 298 12.91 4.81 -12.57
CA VAL A 298 12.91 4.55 -11.13
C VAL A 298 14.24 4.99 -10.53
N LEU A 299 14.17 5.83 -9.49
CA LEU A 299 15.33 6.28 -8.75
C LEU A 299 15.65 5.27 -7.65
N GLU A 300 16.94 4.97 -7.43
CA GLU A 300 17.42 4.04 -6.39
C GLU A 300 17.32 4.63 -4.96
N ILE A 301 16.23 5.35 -4.67
CA ILE A 301 15.95 5.93 -3.36
C ILE A 301 14.97 5.01 -2.63
N LYS A 302 15.39 4.52 -1.45
CA LYS A 302 14.58 3.65 -0.61
C LYS A 302 14.49 4.26 0.78
N SER A 303 13.35 4.06 1.44
CA SER A 303 13.22 4.38 2.86
C SER A 303 12.31 3.34 3.50
N THR A 304 12.72 2.83 4.65
CA THR A 304 11.89 1.96 5.50
C THR A 304 11.06 2.76 6.49
N GLU A 305 11.35 4.05 6.61
CA GLU A 305 10.68 4.96 7.53
C GLU A 305 9.32 5.39 6.96
N ILE A 306 8.42 5.73 7.87
CA ILE A 306 7.17 6.38 7.54
C ILE A 306 7.47 7.85 7.25
N LEU A 307 7.02 8.33 6.09
CA LEU A 307 7.26 9.68 5.64
C LEU A 307 6.01 10.55 5.82
N THR A 308 6.24 11.84 6.05
CA THR A 308 5.19 12.87 5.98
C THR A 308 5.19 13.58 4.63
N GLN A 309 6.36 13.65 3.99
CA GLN A 309 6.57 14.41 2.76
C GLN A 309 7.83 13.97 2.03
N VAL A 310 7.82 14.05 0.69
CA VAL A 310 9.04 14.05 -0.14
C VAL A 310 9.22 15.44 -0.72
N ARG A 311 10.34 16.12 -0.43
CA ARG A 311 10.69 17.41 -1.03
C ARG A 311 11.76 17.23 -2.11
N VAL A 312 11.58 17.89 -3.24
CA VAL A 312 12.49 17.79 -4.38
C VAL A 312 12.95 19.19 -4.78
N TRP A 313 14.26 19.37 -4.92
CA TRP A 313 14.88 20.64 -5.30
C TRP A 313 15.28 20.65 -6.77
N HIS A 314 14.94 21.74 -7.47
CA HIS A 314 15.19 21.95 -8.90
C HIS A 314 15.85 23.31 -9.16
N ILE A 315 16.45 23.46 -10.34
CA ILE A 315 16.97 24.76 -10.85
C ILE A 315 15.81 25.57 -11.46
N LYS A 316 15.65 26.83 -11.05
CA LYS A 316 14.44 27.66 -11.30
C LYS A 316 14.23 28.13 -12.76
N ASN A 317 15.17 27.92 -13.69
CA ASN A 317 15.13 28.55 -15.02
C ASN A 317 15.02 27.59 -16.22
N TYR A 318 14.80 26.30 -16.00
CA TYR A 318 14.54 25.37 -17.11
C TYR A 318 13.04 25.36 -17.44
N SER A 319 12.70 25.84 -18.64
CA SER A 319 11.33 25.99 -19.17
C SER A 319 10.54 24.68 -19.26
N ARG A 320 11.22 23.55 -19.03
CA ARG A 320 10.62 22.26 -18.66
C ARG A 320 11.32 21.84 -17.38
N TYR A 321 10.59 21.96 -16.28
CA TYR A 321 10.97 21.62 -14.90
C TYR A 321 12.20 20.70 -14.82
N GLY A 322 13.30 21.32 -14.38
CA GLY A 322 14.65 20.82 -14.58
C GLY A 322 14.96 19.53 -13.83
N ASP A 323 16.10 18.94 -14.19
CA ASP A 323 16.61 17.74 -13.55
C ASP A 323 16.68 17.94 -12.02
N PRO A 324 16.06 17.05 -11.23
CA PRO A 324 16.05 17.16 -9.78
C PRO A 324 17.48 17.06 -9.25
N LEU A 325 17.84 17.96 -8.33
CA LEU A 325 19.20 18.02 -7.77
C LEU A 325 19.32 17.21 -6.48
N LEU A 326 18.34 17.39 -5.60
CA LEU A 326 18.35 16.91 -4.23
C LEU A 326 16.93 16.45 -3.88
N VAL A 327 16.83 15.25 -3.32
CA VAL A 327 15.59 14.71 -2.77
C VAL A 327 15.74 14.64 -1.26
N GLU A 328 14.74 15.15 -0.54
CA GLU A 328 14.67 15.19 0.91
C GLU A 328 13.43 14.43 1.37
N LEU A 329 13.61 13.39 2.18
CA LEU A 329 12.55 12.58 2.75
C LEU A 329 12.29 13.04 4.18
N HIS A 330 11.11 13.59 4.46
CA HIS A 330 10.72 14.02 5.80
C HIS A 330 10.10 12.85 6.55
N LYS A 331 10.71 12.45 7.67
CA LYS A 331 10.26 11.32 8.47
C LYS A 331 9.13 11.73 9.40
N TYR A 332 8.21 10.81 9.66
CA TYR A 332 7.13 11.00 10.63
C TYR A 332 7.65 11.07 12.06
N SER A 333 8.66 10.25 12.40
CA SER A 333 9.36 10.28 13.69
C SER A 333 10.16 11.58 13.93
N GLY A 334 10.27 12.43 12.91
CA GLY A 334 11.08 13.63 12.91
C GLY A 334 12.40 13.45 12.17
N GLY A 335 12.95 14.58 11.73
CA GLY A 335 14.17 14.63 10.94
C GLY A 335 13.97 14.26 9.47
N CYS A 336 15.08 14.12 8.75
CA CYS A 336 15.07 13.98 7.30
C CYS A 336 16.26 13.16 6.77
N GLU A 337 16.04 12.52 5.62
CA GLU A 337 17.07 11.86 4.81
C GLU A 337 17.26 12.61 3.51
N TYR A 338 18.51 12.73 3.07
CA TYR A 338 18.85 13.42 1.82
C TYR A 338 19.47 12.45 0.82
N TYR A 339 19.05 12.57 -0.43
CA TYR A 339 19.60 11.84 -1.56
C TYR A 339 20.02 12.82 -2.64
N GLN A 340 21.20 12.59 -3.21
CA GLN A 340 21.76 13.39 -4.29
C GLN A 340 22.15 12.52 -5.48
N ILE A 341 22.28 13.14 -6.64
CA ILE A 341 22.85 12.50 -7.82
C ILE A 341 24.34 12.19 -7.59
N SER A 342 24.80 11.02 -8.05
CA SER A 342 26.20 10.62 -7.95
C SER A 342 27.13 11.42 -8.87
N ALA A 343 28.30 11.78 -8.34
CA ALA A 343 29.36 12.43 -9.07
C ALA A 343 29.98 11.54 -10.15
N SER A 344 29.97 10.22 -9.99
CA SER A 344 30.45 9.29 -11.02
C SER A 344 29.37 9.00 -12.06
N ASP A 345 28.11 8.88 -11.63
CA ASP A 345 27.00 8.50 -12.50
C ASP A 345 25.75 9.38 -12.26
N VAL A 346 25.29 10.09 -13.29
CA VAL A 346 24.13 10.98 -13.16
C VAL A 346 22.79 10.25 -13.07
N THR A 347 22.76 8.96 -13.39
CA THR A 347 21.54 8.15 -13.26
C THR A 347 21.38 7.56 -11.86
N LYS A 348 22.46 7.53 -11.07
CA LYS A 348 22.47 6.93 -9.74
C LYS A 348 22.21 7.98 -8.66
N TRP A 349 21.34 7.62 -7.72
CA TRP A 349 21.08 8.39 -6.51
C TRP A 349 21.80 7.75 -5.33
N ILE A 350 22.44 8.58 -4.51
CA ILE A 350 23.18 8.15 -3.33
C ILE A 350 22.75 8.98 -2.12
N PRO A 351 22.75 8.40 -0.91
CA PRO A 351 22.49 9.17 0.30
C PRO A 351 23.58 10.25 0.47
N VAL A 352 23.19 11.42 0.94
CA VAL A 352 24.14 12.48 1.35
C VAL A 352 24.80 12.03 2.65
N ASN A 353 26.13 12.06 2.71
CA ASN A 353 26.91 11.49 3.82
C ASN A 353 26.60 12.16 5.18
N LYS A 354 26.70 11.38 6.26
CA LYS A 354 26.22 11.65 7.63
C LYS A 354 26.90 12.78 8.41
N ASP A 355 27.81 13.54 7.80
CA ASP A 355 28.47 14.66 8.49
C ASP A 355 27.52 15.85 8.73
N ILE A 356 26.30 15.79 8.20
CA ILE A 356 25.20 16.68 8.54
C ILE A 356 24.60 16.15 9.85
N GLU A 357 24.78 16.88 10.95
CA GLU A 357 24.25 16.57 12.29
C GLU A 357 22.94 15.78 12.23
N ASP A 358 23.01 14.50 12.65
CA ASP A 358 21.99 13.46 12.44
C ASP A 358 20.55 14.01 12.53
N GLY A 359 19.91 14.16 11.37
CA GLY A 359 18.48 14.43 11.24
C GLY A 359 18.06 15.91 11.22
N LYS A 360 18.96 16.88 11.34
CA LYS A 360 18.58 18.30 11.18
C LYS A 360 18.38 18.66 9.70
N PRO A 361 17.29 19.37 9.35
CA PRO A 361 17.09 19.84 7.99
C PRO A 361 18.21 20.77 7.53
N LEU A 362 18.73 20.53 6.32
CA LEU A 362 19.58 21.49 5.61
C LEU A 362 18.78 22.78 5.41
N ALA A 363 19.31 23.89 5.93
CA ALA A 363 18.68 25.20 5.86
C ALA A 363 19.72 26.31 5.68
N GLY A 364 19.28 27.47 5.18
CA GLY A 364 20.15 28.64 5.02
C GLY A 364 21.37 28.37 4.12
N GLU A 365 22.55 28.76 4.59
CA GLU A 365 23.79 28.71 3.79
C GLU A 365 24.27 27.27 3.52
N SER A 366 24.00 26.31 4.41
CA SER A 366 24.42 24.91 4.19
C SER A 366 23.66 24.27 3.03
N LEU A 367 22.34 24.44 3.00
CA LEU A 367 21.49 24.00 1.88
C LEU A 367 21.92 24.68 0.57
N LYS A 368 22.16 25.98 0.62
CA LYS A 368 22.57 26.79 -0.52
C LYS A 368 23.88 26.30 -1.14
N ASN A 369 24.90 26.12 -0.30
CA ASN A 369 26.21 25.60 -0.71
C ASN A 369 26.07 24.21 -1.33
N LYS A 370 25.19 23.37 -0.76
CA LYS A 370 24.95 22.03 -1.28
C LYS A 370 24.30 22.05 -2.66
N LEU A 371 23.29 22.88 -2.88
CA LEU A 371 22.64 23.04 -4.18
C LEU A 371 23.63 23.58 -5.23
N ASP A 372 24.50 24.52 -4.85
CA ASP A 372 25.55 25.07 -5.71
C ASP A 372 26.64 24.04 -6.07
N GLU A 373 27.00 23.15 -5.14
CA GLU A 373 27.88 22.01 -5.40
C GLU A 373 27.25 21.06 -6.44
N LEU A 374 26.02 20.61 -6.20
CA LEU A 374 25.32 19.67 -7.08
C LEU A 374 25.10 20.25 -8.49
N ARG A 375 24.76 21.54 -8.58
CA ARG A 375 24.63 22.23 -9.85
C ARG A 375 25.95 22.28 -10.63
N ARG A 376 27.07 22.55 -9.95
CA ARG A 376 28.40 22.54 -10.60
C ARG A 376 28.73 21.16 -11.15
N MET A 377 28.47 20.10 -10.38
CA MET A 377 28.69 18.73 -10.82
C MET A 377 27.93 18.39 -12.11
N ILE A 378 26.65 18.77 -12.21
CA ILE A 378 25.84 18.53 -13.41
C ILE A 378 26.32 19.38 -14.59
N SER A 379 26.74 20.63 -14.33
CA SER A 379 27.25 21.54 -15.37
C SER A 379 28.54 21.01 -16.01
N VAL A 380 29.45 20.42 -15.22
CA VAL A 380 30.70 19.83 -15.73
C VAL A 380 30.42 18.60 -16.60
N LYS A 381 29.46 17.75 -16.23
CA LYS A 381 29.14 16.55 -17.02
C LYS A 381 28.45 16.88 -18.34
N THR A 382 27.58 17.88 -18.33
CA THR A 382 26.90 18.32 -19.56
C THR A 382 27.85 18.99 -20.54
N SER A 383 28.89 19.70 -20.05
CA SER A 383 29.91 20.29 -20.92
C SER A 383 30.83 19.24 -21.57
N VAL A 384 31.13 18.12 -20.90
CA VAL A 384 31.96 17.04 -21.48
C VAL A 384 31.23 16.25 -22.58
N LYS A 385 29.90 16.09 -22.48
CA LYS A 385 29.13 15.33 -23.47
C LYS A 385 28.90 16.07 -24.79
N ARG A 386 28.81 17.42 -24.76
CA ARG A 386 28.59 18.22 -25.97
C ARG A 386 29.69 18.08 -27.04
N PRO A 387 31.00 18.20 -26.74
CA PRO A 387 32.03 18.10 -27.76
C PRO A 387 32.13 16.69 -28.37
N LEU A 388 31.76 15.64 -27.63
CA LEU A 388 31.75 14.28 -28.18
C LEU A 388 30.60 14.11 -29.20
N TYR A 389 29.40 14.63 -28.90
CA TYR A 389 28.28 14.58 -29.84
C TYR A 389 28.51 15.49 -31.06
N GLU A 390 29.03 16.71 -30.83
CA GLU A 390 29.39 17.65 -31.90
C GLU A 390 30.58 17.17 -32.75
N ALA A 391 31.43 16.26 -32.26
CA ALA A 391 32.47 15.60 -33.06
C ALA A 391 31.96 14.36 -33.82
N ILE A 392 31.06 13.58 -33.23
CA ILE A 392 30.53 12.35 -33.85
C ILE A 392 29.49 12.66 -34.92
N VAL A 393 28.61 13.64 -34.72
CA VAL A 393 27.53 13.93 -35.69
C VAL A 393 28.06 14.35 -37.06
N PRO A 394 29.07 15.25 -37.18
CA PRO A 394 29.72 15.51 -38.47
C PRO A 394 30.40 14.28 -39.04
N GLY A 395 31.06 13.45 -38.22
CA GLY A 395 31.72 12.23 -38.67
C GLY A 395 30.74 11.20 -39.25
N VAL A 396 29.59 11.02 -38.61
CA VAL A 396 28.51 10.14 -39.08
C VAL A 396 27.86 10.71 -40.33
N ALA A 397 27.62 12.02 -40.39
CA ALA A 397 27.08 12.68 -41.59
C ALA A 397 28.05 12.56 -42.79
N VAL A 398 29.36 12.69 -42.57
CA VAL A 398 30.39 12.48 -43.60
C VAL A 398 30.42 11.02 -44.04
N ALA A 399 30.33 10.06 -43.12
CA ALA A 399 30.28 8.64 -43.45
C ALA A 399 29.04 8.28 -44.30
N PHE A 400 27.86 8.79 -43.94
CA PHE A 400 26.65 8.62 -44.75
C PHE A 400 26.76 9.33 -46.12
N GLY A 401 27.38 10.52 -46.18
CA GLY A 401 27.67 11.22 -47.43
C GLY A 401 28.63 10.45 -48.35
N LEU A 402 29.66 9.82 -47.78
CA LEU A 402 30.61 8.97 -48.51
C LEU A 402 29.96 7.67 -49.03
N LEU A 403 29.06 7.06 -48.24
CA LEU A 403 28.26 5.92 -48.70
C LEU A 403 27.31 6.31 -49.83
N ALA A 404 26.61 7.44 -49.71
CA ALA A 404 25.70 7.92 -50.75
C ALA A 404 26.44 8.23 -52.06
N THR A 405 27.63 8.86 -51.97
CA THR A 405 28.48 9.11 -53.14
C THR A 405 29.06 7.83 -53.75
N GLY A 406 29.44 6.85 -52.93
CA GLY A 406 29.85 5.53 -53.41
C GLY A 406 28.74 4.80 -54.16
N VAL A 407 27.52 4.78 -53.62
CA VAL A 407 26.34 4.20 -54.29
C VAL A 407 26.02 4.93 -55.60
N TYR A 408 26.10 6.26 -55.60
CA TYR A 408 25.91 7.07 -56.80
C TYR A 408 26.96 6.77 -57.88
N GLU A 409 28.24 6.65 -57.52
CA GLU A 409 29.30 6.28 -58.48
C GLU A 409 29.07 4.89 -59.08
N ILE A 410 28.68 3.90 -58.27
CA ILE A 410 28.33 2.55 -58.77
C ILE A 410 27.17 2.63 -59.76
N TYR A 411 26.11 3.36 -59.43
CA TYR A 411 24.98 3.57 -60.33
C TYR A 411 25.40 4.20 -61.67
N MET A 412 26.24 5.24 -61.60
CA MET A 412 26.72 5.95 -62.79
C MET A 412 27.66 5.10 -63.66
N ILE A 413 28.41 4.16 -63.09
CA ILE A 413 29.24 3.21 -63.86
C ILE A 413 28.38 2.37 -64.80
N PHE A 414 27.19 1.94 -64.37
CA PHE A 414 26.31 1.10 -65.19
C PHE A 414 25.46 1.91 -66.18
N HIS A 415 25.08 3.15 -65.86
CA HIS A 415 24.14 3.92 -66.68
C HIS A 415 24.78 5.00 -67.57
N ASP A 416 25.82 5.69 -67.10
CA ASP A 416 26.51 6.75 -67.87
C ASP A 416 27.98 6.86 -67.43
N PRO A 417 28.84 5.91 -67.85
CA PRO A 417 30.20 5.80 -67.34
C PRO A 417 31.05 7.04 -67.61
N LYS A 418 30.70 7.86 -68.61
CA LYS A 418 31.41 9.11 -68.93
C LYS A 418 31.27 10.17 -67.83
N LYS A 419 30.18 10.13 -67.05
CA LYS A 419 29.88 11.12 -65.99
C LYS A 419 30.44 10.76 -64.61
N THR A 420 30.96 9.54 -64.43
CA THR A 420 31.60 9.08 -63.19
C THR A 420 32.77 9.98 -62.79
N LEU A 421 33.01 10.14 -61.49
CA LEU A 421 34.16 10.85 -60.96
C LEU A 421 35.47 10.22 -61.45
N ALA A 422 35.50 8.88 -61.52
CA ALA A 422 36.64 8.11 -62.04
C ALA A 422 36.95 8.46 -63.52
N SER A 423 35.93 8.51 -64.39
CA SER A 423 36.10 8.92 -65.80
C SER A 423 36.60 10.36 -65.93
N LYS A 424 36.08 11.28 -65.11
CA LYS A 424 36.54 12.67 -65.08
C LYS A 424 38.00 12.78 -64.62
N MET A 425 38.40 12.03 -63.58
CA MET A 425 39.79 11.98 -63.13
C MET A 425 40.71 11.37 -64.19
N ALA A 426 40.32 10.27 -64.85
CA ALA A 426 41.09 9.67 -65.94
C ALA A 426 41.29 10.64 -67.12
N THR A 427 40.27 11.43 -67.44
CA THR A 427 40.34 12.49 -68.47
C THR A 427 41.31 13.60 -68.08
N LEU A 428 41.31 14.02 -66.81
CA LEU A 428 42.26 15.02 -66.30
C LEU A 428 43.71 14.51 -66.33
N VAL A 429 43.95 13.25 -65.96
CA VAL A 429 45.28 12.62 -66.04
C VAL A 429 45.74 12.52 -67.49
N ARG A 430 44.86 12.15 -68.43
CA ARG A 430 45.17 12.15 -69.88
C ARG A 430 45.53 13.54 -70.37
N LYS A 431 44.75 14.58 -70.03
CA LYS A 431 45.05 15.97 -70.41
C LYS A 431 46.42 16.41 -69.87
N ARG A 432 46.73 16.09 -68.60
CA ARG A 432 48.03 16.42 -67.99
C ARG A 432 49.19 15.69 -68.67
N ARG A 433 49.00 14.43 -69.07
CA ARG A 433 50.02 13.64 -69.80
C ARG A 433 50.26 14.18 -71.21
N VAL A 434 49.22 14.64 -71.90
CA VAL A 434 49.34 15.28 -73.22
C VAL A 434 50.05 16.63 -73.11
N SER A 435 49.74 17.46 -72.11
CA SER A 435 50.48 18.71 -71.87
C SER A 435 51.97 18.47 -71.61
N ASN A 436 52.32 17.42 -70.87
CA ASN A 436 53.72 17.06 -70.62
C ASN A 436 54.44 16.51 -71.87
N LEU A 437 53.73 15.81 -72.76
CA LEU A 437 54.28 15.33 -74.04
C LEU A 437 54.49 16.47 -75.05
N VAL A 438 53.56 17.43 -75.10
CA VAL A 438 53.73 18.65 -75.93
C VAL A 438 54.94 19.46 -75.45
N TYR A 439 55.17 19.52 -74.14
CA TYR A 439 56.37 20.16 -73.58
C TYR A 439 57.69 19.42 -73.93
N ALA A 440 57.64 18.12 -74.22
CA ALA A 440 58.82 17.31 -74.55
C ALA A 440 59.20 17.35 -76.03
N GLN A 441 58.31 17.77 -76.94
CA GLN A 441 58.60 17.94 -78.37
C GLN A 441 59.20 19.32 -78.74
N PHE A 442 59.17 20.28 -77.81
CA PHE A 442 59.76 21.62 -77.97
C PHE A 442 61.12 21.77 -77.26
N ARG A 443 61.73 20.66 -76.87
CA ARG A 443 63.15 20.53 -76.50
C ARG A 443 63.82 19.64 -77.52
#